data_AF-A0A914SB07-F1
#
_entry.id   AF-A0A914SB07-F1
#
_cell.length_a   1.000
_cell.length_b   1.000
_cell.length_c   1.000
_cell.angle_alpha   90.00
_cell.angle_beta   90.00
_cell.angle_gamma   90.00
#
_symmetry.space_group_name_H-M   'P 1'
#
loop_
_entity.id
_entity.type
_entity.pdbx_description
1 polymer ?
#
loop_
_entity_poly.entity_id
_entity_poly.type
_entity_poly.pdbx_seq_one_letter_code
_entity_poly.pdbx_strand_id
1 'polypeptide(L)'
;MGSPSNWYTKFLSTRCVPPLFYGETGSSSDCYALTIKLAEFRELPTGENYRIKMCFFDTQYKVFFGRQFTSKLLIGNENKINIDETIFFHSPIKEERIVVVIEIIEFDHNGEEFILGWTIVPVFSINQTFTDYSSNISVPMQVKRYQLYTGSSTLLYYITSLNPADTTLNKISAVIEASLQSHENLKTALNFIPEFLFIPQHEKIPGLKRLEEGVALVRKDIPLLAYPQEADFFAGILDNISISFGVLPEQIDSMFLDLLNKENCFNLNKSPADKNVKKLEVIERRLRIGIHNGYTFVEEPLVLYLTSRDEMESKTHSLRKRSRSLSRLSNFLK
;
A
#
# COMPACT_ATOMS: atom_id res chain seq x y z
N MET A 1 -17.97 5.90 9.64
CA MET A 1 -17.07 7.06 9.54
C MET A 1 -17.93 8.32 9.64
N GLY A 2 -18.01 8.93 10.83
CA GLY A 2 -19.07 9.92 11.13
C GLY A 2 -18.63 11.38 11.20
N SER A 3 -17.33 11.71 11.14
CA SER A 3 -16.85 13.10 11.19
C SER A 3 -15.78 13.36 10.12
N PRO A 4 -15.66 14.61 9.62
CA PRO A 4 -14.59 15.01 8.70
C PRO A 4 -13.18 14.71 9.24
N SER A 5 -12.96 14.89 10.54
CA SER A 5 -11.67 14.59 11.21
C SER A 5 -11.33 13.09 11.15
N ASN A 6 -12.33 12.22 11.34
CA ASN A 6 -12.13 10.78 11.26
C ASN A 6 -11.82 10.33 9.82
N TRP A 7 -12.50 10.92 8.84
CA TRP A 7 -12.19 10.67 7.43
C TRP A 7 -10.77 11.16 7.07
N TYR A 8 -10.40 12.37 7.49
CA TYR A 8 -9.08 12.94 7.18
C TYR A 8 -7.95 12.14 7.81
N THR A 9 -8.14 11.69 9.06
CA THR A 9 -7.19 10.79 9.73
C THR A 9 -7.05 9.47 8.99
N LYS A 10 -8.17 8.89 8.53
CA LYS A 10 -8.14 7.67 7.71
C LYS A 10 -7.40 7.91 6.40
N PHE A 11 -7.73 8.97 5.67
CA PHE A 11 -7.09 9.38 4.42
C PHE A 11 -5.58 9.55 4.55
N LEU A 12 -5.12 10.27 5.58
CA LEU A 12 -3.69 10.44 5.84
C LEU A 12 -3.03 9.10 6.17
N SER A 13 -3.70 8.25 6.95
CA SER A 13 -3.16 6.96 7.33
C SER A 13 -3.01 6.02 6.13
N THR A 14 -3.88 6.09 5.13
CA THR A 14 -3.98 5.11 4.01
C THR A 14 -3.19 5.49 2.77
N ARG A 15 -2.50 6.62 2.77
CA ARG A 15 -1.70 7.06 1.61
C ARG A 15 -0.53 6.10 1.35
N CYS A 16 -0.49 5.54 0.15
CA CYS A 16 0.63 4.72 -0.31
C CYS A 16 1.67 5.55 -1.05
N VAL A 17 2.95 5.22 -0.86
CA VAL A 17 4.04 5.73 -1.69
C VAL A 17 4.19 4.80 -2.90
N PRO A 18 4.08 5.27 -4.16
CA PRO A 18 4.32 4.40 -5.31
C PRO A 18 5.82 4.01 -5.38
N PRO A 19 6.17 2.83 -5.93
CA PRO A 19 7.54 2.53 -6.31
C PRO A 19 8.03 3.52 -7.37
N LEU A 20 9.36 3.65 -7.45
CA LEU A 20 10.04 4.63 -8.30
C LEU A 20 9.71 4.49 -9.79
N PHE A 21 9.50 3.26 -10.27
CA PHE A 21 9.23 2.99 -11.68
C PHE A 21 8.14 1.94 -11.84
N TYR A 22 7.12 2.30 -12.62
CA TYR A 22 6.24 1.35 -13.29
C TYR A 22 6.34 1.52 -14.79
N GLY A 23 6.14 0.41 -15.52
CA GLY A 23 5.66 0.48 -16.90
C GLY A 23 4.26 1.13 -16.96
N GLU A 24 3.73 1.31 -18.17
CA GLU A 24 2.47 2.01 -18.42
C GLU A 24 1.37 1.69 -17.39
N THR A 25 0.84 2.74 -16.74
CA THR A 25 -0.33 2.67 -15.86
C THR A 25 -1.51 2.07 -16.63
N GLY A 26 -1.95 0.86 -16.27
CA GLY A 26 -3.05 0.16 -16.96
C GLY A 26 -2.88 -1.35 -17.15
N SER A 27 -1.78 -1.96 -16.69
CA SER A 27 -1.66 -3.42 -16.66
C SER A 27 -2.64 -4.03 -15.65
N SER A 28 -3.18 -5.21 -15.97
CA SER A 28 -4.04 -5.96 -15.05
C SER A 28 -3.26 -6.34 -13.78
N SER A 29 -3.74 -5.87 -12.62
CA SER A 29 -3.12 -6.19 -11.33
C SER A 29 -3.41 -7.64 -10.92
N ASP A 30 -2.38 -8.34 -10.45
CA ASP A 30 -2.56 -9.61 -9.75
C ASP A 30 -2.88 -9.32 -8.28
N CYS A 31 -3.68 -10.20 -7.70
CA CYS A 31 -4.22 -10.07 -6.36
C CYS A 31 -3.71 -11.21 -5.49
N TYR A 32 -3.42 -10.90 -4.23
CA TYR A 32 -2.75 -11.83 -3.33
C TYR A 32 -3.37 -11.84 -1.94
N ALA A 33 -3.31 -13.00 -1.30
CA ALA A 33 -3.51 -13.18 0.13
C ALA A 33 -2.23 -13.75 0.74
N LEU A 34 -1.61 -12.99 1.65
CA LEU A 34 -0.46 -13.42 2.44
C LEU A 34 -0.92 -13.76 3.84
N THR A 35 -0.88 -15.05 4.18
CA THR A 35 -1.24 -15.54 5.51
C THR A 35 0.03 -15.81 6.30
N ILE A 36 0.19 -15.14 7.43
CA ILE A 36 1.30 -15.34 8.36
C ILE A 36 0.75 -16.10 9.57
N LYS A 37 1.26 -17.31 9.81
CA LYS A 37 0.72 -18.22 10.83
C LYS A 37 1.41 -18.04 12.17
N LEU A 38 2.72 -18.26 12.22
CA LEU A 38 3.49 -18.15 13.45
C LEU A 38 4.96 -17.82 13.15
N ALA A 39 5.65 -17.29 14.13
CA ALA A 39 7.11 -17.25 14.16
C ALA A 39 7.61 -18.18 15.27
N GLU A 40 8.57 -19.03 14.95
CA GLU A 40 9.18 -20.01 15.87
C GLU A 40 10.64 -19.66 16.06
N PHE A 41 11.05 -19.51 17.31
CA PHE A 41 12.40 -19.20 17.75
C PHE A 41 12.99 -20.42 18.47
N ARG A 42 14.31 -20.54 18.49
CA ARG A 42 14.99 -21.49 19.37
C ARG A 42 14.90 -21.06 20.83
N GLU A 43 15.13 -19.76 21.04
CA GLU A 43 15.00 -19.06 22.31
C GLU A 43 14.38 -17.70 21.97
N LEU A 44 13.10 -17.54 22.32
CA LEU A 44 12.43 -16.26 22.18
C LEU A 44 12.91 -15.36 23.34
N PRO A 45 13.31 -14.10 23.08
CA PRO A 45 13.66 -13.17 24.14
C PRO A 45 12.51 -12.98 25.14
N THR A 46 12.84 -12.46 26.32
CA THR A 46 11.86 -12.24 27.40
C THR A 46 10.85 -11.12 27.12
N GLY A 47 10.83 -10.54 25.92
CA GLY A 47 9.77 -9.63 25.50
C GLY A 47 8.40 -10.27 25.66
N GLU A 48 7.50 -9.61 26.38
CA GLU A 48 6.11 -10.07 26.53
C GLU A 48 5.26 -9.69 25.32
N ASN A 49 5.67 -8.63 24.61
CA ASN A 49 4.91 -8.02 23.53
C ASN A 49 5.75 -7.95 22.25
N TYR A 50 5.11 -8.32 21.14
CA TYR A 50 5.68 -8.33 19.82
C TYR A 50 4.77 -7.62 18.83
N ARG A 51 5.30 -7.28 17.66
CA ARG A 51 4.55 -6.69 16.57
C ARG A 51 5.20 -7.04 15.24
N ILE A 52 4.40 -7.11 14.20
CA ILE A 52 4.88 -7.31 12.84
C ILE A 52 4.76 -6.01 12.08
N LYS A 53 5.84 -5.65 11.40
CA LYS A 53 5.85 -4.59 10.40
C LYS A 53 6.08 -5.22 9.03
N MET A 54 5.37 -4.73 8.02
CA MET A 54 5.58 -5.16 6.64
C MET A 54 5.66 -3.98 5.70
N CYS A 55 6.53 -4.07 4.71
CA CYS A 55 6.69 -3.08 3.65
C CYS A 55 7.06 -3.78 2.34
N PHE A 56 6.80 -3.13 1.22
CA PHE A 56 7.31 -3.62 -0.06
C PHE A 56 8.72 -3.10 -0.30
N PHE A 57 9.54 -3.91 -0.95
CA PHE A 57 10.89 -3.53 -1.36
C PHE A 57 11.14 -3.93 -2.80
N ASP A 58 11.69 -3.00 -3.58
CA ASP A 58 12.16 -3.24 -4.94
C ASP A 58 13.66 -3.53 -4.90
N THR A 59 14.02 -4.77 -5.20
CA THR A 59 15.40 -5.25 -5.10
C THR A 59 16.32 -4.72 -6.22
N GLN A 60 15.75 -4.26 -7.33
CA GLN A 60 16.49 -3.67 -8.44
C GLN A 60 16.81 -2.20 -8.16
N TYR A 61 15.82 -1.43 -7.73
CA TYR A 61 15.98 0.00 -7.44
C TYR A 61 16.42 0.29 -6.01
N LYS A 62 16.47 -0.74 -5.15
CA LYS A 62 16.86 -0.63 -3.74
C LYS A 62 16.02 0.39 -2.99
N VAL A 63 14.70 0.30 -3.12
CA VAL A 63 13.77 1.22 -2.44
C VAL A 63 12.64 0.50 -1.76
N PHE A 64 12.30 0.98 -0.57
CA PHE A 64 11.06 0.62 0.10
C PHE A 64 9.93 1.48 -0.42
N PHE A 65 8.74 0.90 -0.55
CA PHE A 65 7.58 1.58 -1.10
C PHE A 65 6.26 0.98 -0.58
N GLY A 66 5.15 1.52 -1.07
CA GLY A 66 3.81 1.21 -0.65
C GLY A 66 3.45 1.92 0.65
N ARG A 67 2.57 1.30 1.43
CA ARG A 67 2.30 1.70 2.82
C ARG A 67 2.79 0.60 3.74
N GLN A 68 3.51 0.99 4.78
CA GLN A 68 3.90 0.08 5.83
C GLN A 68 2.68 -0.42 6.60
N PHE A 69 2.57 -1.73 6.73
CA PHE A 69 1.63 -2.39 7.62
C PHE A 69 2.23 -2.53 9.00
N THR A 70 1.39 -2.44 10.02
CA THR A 70 1.76 -2.67 11.41
C THR A 70 0.65 -3.44 12.09
N SER A 71 0.98 -4.62 12.62
CA SER A 71 0.01 -5.46 13.31
C SER A 71 -0.37 -4.88 14.67
N LYS A 72 -1.43 -5.44 15.27
CA LYS A 72 -1.68 -5.30 16.71
C LYS A 72 -0.54 -5.94 17.51
N LEU A 73 -0.49 -5.65 18.81
CA LEU A 73 0.42 -6.34 19.71
C LEU A 73 0.10 -7.83 19.75
N LEU A 74 1.15 -8.63 19.67
CA LEU A 74 1.15 -10.08 19.71
C LEU A 74 1.85 -10.52 20.98
N ILE A 75 1.42 -11.63 21.56
CA ILE A 75 2.00 -12.18 22.78
C ILE A 75 2.84 -13.39 22.39
N GLY A 76 4.09 -13.41 22.86
CA GLY A 76 4.94 -14.58 22.76
C GLY A 76 4.51 -15.63 23.78
N ASN A 77 4.50 -16.89 23.38
CA ASN A 77 4.30 -18.01 24.29
C ASN A 77 5.42 -19.03 24.07
N GLU A 78 6.15 -19.34 25.14
CA GLU A 78 7.37 -20.14 25.11
C GLU A 78 8.37 -19.58 24.09
N ASN A 79 8.46 -20.21 22.92
CA ASN A 79 9.37 -19.93 21.84
C ASN A 79 8.65 -19.55 20.54
N LYS A 80 7.35 -19.21 20.63
CA LYS A 80 6.48 -18.97 19.48
C LYS A 80 5.73 -17.67 19.62
N ILE A 81 5.57 -16.97 18.51
CA ILE A 81 4.65 -15.83 18.39
C ILE A 81 3.53 -16.30 17.45
N ASN A 82 2.32 -16.44 17.99
CA ASN A 82 1.15 -16.78 17.18
C ASN A 82 0.59 -15.51 16.53
N ILE A 83 0.43 -15.54 15.21
CA ILE A 83 0.15 -14.36 14.39
C ILE A 83 -1.24 -14.50 13.76
N ASP A 84 -1.47 -15.62 13.07
CA ASP A 84 -2.69 -15.98 12.34
C ASP A 84 -3.42 -14.80 11.65
N GLU A 85 -2.65 -13.99 10.91
CA GLU A 85 -3.16 -12.83 10.19
C GLU A 85 -3.09 -13.08 8.69
N THR A 86 -4.21 -12.85 7.99
CA THR A 86 -4.27 -12.81 6.53
C THR A 86 -4.27 -11.37 6.07
N ILE A 87 -3.32 -11.02 5.19
CA ILE A 87 -3.17 -9.69 4.62
C ILE A 87 -3.41 -9.75 3.11
N PHE A 88 -4.34 -8.94 2.64
CA PHE A 88 -4.72 -8.80 1.24
C PHE A 88 -3.99 -7.62 0.60
N PHE A 89 -3.56 -7.77 -0.65
CA PHE A 89 -3.00 -6.68 -1.45
C PHE A 89 -3.04 -7.04 -2.93
N HIS A 90 -2.75 -6.07 -3.80
CA HIS A 90 -2.60 -6.31 -5.22
C HIS A 90 -1.41 -5.55 -5.80
N SER A 91 -0.82 -6.12 -6.84
CA SER A 91 0.37 -5.62 -7.54
C SER A 91 0.19 -5.71 -9.06
N PRO A 92 0.33 -4.60 -9.82
CA PRO A 92 0.50 -4.62 -11.28
C PRO A 92 1.88 -5.10 -11.74
N ILE A 93 2.87 -5.20 -10.86
CA ILE A 93 4.23 -5.67 -11.21
C ILE A 93 4.29 -7.19 -11.01
N LYS A 94 4.60 -7.89 -12.11
CA LYS A 94 4.79 -9.36 -12.16
C LYS A 94 6.27 -9.70 -12.33
N GLU A 95 7.08 -9.23 -11.39
CA GLU A 95 8.53 -9.39 -11.43
C GLU A 95 9.02 -9.90 -10.06
N GLU A 96 9.98 -10.82 -10.08
CA GLU A 96 10.59 -11.38 -8.85
C GLU A 96 11.34 -10.32 -8.03
N ARG A 97 11.58 -9.15 -8.60
CA ARG A 97 12.26 -8.04 -7.93
C ARG A 97 11.45 -7.45 -6.78
N ILE A 98 10.13 -7.62 -6.79
CA ILE A 98 9.23 -7.09 -5.77
C ILE A 98 9.04 -8.13 -4.67
N VAL A 99 9.45 -7.76 -3.47
CA VAL A 99 9.34 -8.61 -2.28
C VAL A 99 8.57 -7.89 -1.18
N VAL A 100 7.92 -8.66 -0.32
CA VAL A 100 7.42 -8.20 0.97
C VAL A 100 8.50 -8.42 2.00
N VAL A 101 8.92 -7.36 2.67
CA VAL A 101 9.79 -7.42 3.85
C VAL A 101 8.90 -7.56 5.07
N ILE A 102 9.22 -8.52 5.94
CA ILE A 102 8.51 -8.74 7.20
C ILE A 102 9.52 -8.56 8.33
N GLU A 103 9.23 -7.67 9.27
CA GLU A 103 10.03 -7.43 10.47
C GLU A 103 9.22 -7.83 11.70
N ILE A 104 9.86 -8.57 12.61
CA ILE A 104 9.35 -8.86 13.95
C ILE A 104 9.99 -7.85 14.89
N ILE A 105 9.14 -7.11 15.58
CA ILE A 105 9.50 -6.07 16.54
C ILE A 105 9.23 -6.60 17.94
N GLU A 106 10.20 -6.40 18.83
CA GLU A 106 10.10 -6.61 20.28
C GLU A 106 10.00 -5.24 20.96
N PHE A 107 9.28 -5.20 22.08
CA PHE A 107 9.23 -4.04 22.96
C PHE A 107 10.07 -4.31 24.21
N ASP A 108 10.95 -3.39 24.56
CA ASP A 108 11.63 -3.45 25.84
C ASP A 108 10.69 -3.04 27.00
N HIS A 109 11.23 -3.05 28.22
CA HIS A 109 10.54 -2.65 29.44
C HIS A 109 10.21 -1.15 29.49
N ASN A 110 10.84 -0.32 28.67
CA ASN A 110 10.56 1.11 28.53
C ASN A 110 9.55 1.40 27.40
N GLY A 111 9.16 0.38 26.63
CA GLY A 111 8.27 0.50 25.48
C GLY A 111 8.98 0.92 24.18
N GLU A 112 10.30 0.87 24.14
CA GLU A 112 11.08 1.13 22.92
C GLU A 112 11.02 -0.09 21.97
N GLU A 113 10.93 0.20 20.67
CA GLU A 113 10.79 -0.80 19.61
C GLU A 113 12.15 -1.23 19.06
N PHE A 114 12.42 -2.53 19.06
CA PHE A 114 13.63 -3.12 18.48
C PHE A 114 13.29 -4.18 17.44
N ILE A 115 14.04 -4.25 16.35
CA ILE A 115 13.89 -5.30 15.34
C ILE A 115 14.55 -6.57 15.88
N LEU A 116 13.73 -7.55 16.24
CA LEU A 116 14.18 -8.87 16.68
C LEU A 116 14.72 -9.70 15.50
N GLY A 117 14.05 -9.59 14.36
CA GLY A 117 14.52 -10.19 13.12
C GLY A 117 13.62 -9.85 11.95
N TRP A 118 14.14 -10.06 10.75
CA TRP A 118 13.42 -9.74 9.52
C TRP A 118 13.61 -10.83 8.47
N THR A 119 12.70 -10.89 7.50
CA THR A 119 12.80 -11.77 6.34
C THR A 119 12.15 -11.14 5.12
N ILE A 120 12.22 -11.84 4.00
CA ILE A 120 11.58 -11.47 2.74
C ILE A 120 10.70 -12.60 2.21
N VAL A 121 9.58 -12.21 1.63
CA VAL A 121 8.64 -13.09 0.93
C VAL A 121 8.50 -12.58 -0.51
N PRO A 122 8.92 -13.35 -1.52
CA PRO A 122 8.71 -12.98 -2.91
C PRO A 122 7.21 -12.86 -3.24
N VAL A 123 6.80 -11.76 -3.88
CA VAL A 123 5.40 -11.56 -4.29
C VAL A 123 5.06 -12.35 -5.54
N PHE A 124 6.03 -12.49 -6.44
CA PHE A 124 5.88 -13.17 -7.71
C PHE A 124 7.08 -14.09 -7.93
N SER A 125 6.84 -15.29 -8.46
CA SER A 125 7.90 -16.13 -9.00
C SER A 125 7.41 -16.91 -10.21
N ILE A 126 8.21 -16.91 -11.27
CA ILE A 126 7.85 -17.55 -12.55
C ILE A 126 7.67 -19.06 -12.37
N ASN A 127 8.41 -19.65 -11.43
CA ASN A 127 8.42 -21.09 -11.18
C ASN A 127 7.43 -21.53 -10.08
N GLN A 128 6.67 -20.60 -9.51
CA GLN A 128 5.74 -20.89 -8.42
C GLN A 128 4.30 -20.87 -8.93
N THR A 129 3.61 -22.01 -8.83
CA THR A 129 2.17 -22.06 -8.95
C THR A 129 1.53 -21.62 -7.63
N PHE A 130 0.69 -20.61 -7.69
CA PHE A 130 -0.07 -20.16 -6.54
C PHE A 130 -1.37 -20.96 -6.44
N THR A 131 -1.71 -21.44 -5.25
CA THR A 131 -3.10 -21.82 -4.98
C THR A 131 -3.95 -20.55 -4.91
N ASP A 132 -5.19 -20.62 -5.35
CA ASP A 132 -6.12 -19.49 -5.25
C ASP A 132 -6.84 -19.51 -3.90
N TYR A 133 -6.71 -18.42 -3.16
CA TYR A 133 -7.38 -18.19 -1.88
C TYR A 133 -8.90 -18.23 -2.03
N SER A 134 -9.39 -17.84 -3.22
CA SER A 134 -10.82 -17.81 -3.54
C SER A 134 -11.43 -19.19 -3.82
N SER A 135 -10.59 -20.19 -4.09
CA SER A 135 -10.99 -21.55 -4.42
C SER A 135 -11.43 -22.35 -3.18
N ASN A 136 -12.29 -23.36 -3.37
CA ASN A 136 -12.92 -24.12 -2.29
C ASN A 136 -11.93 -24.58 -1.21
N ILE A 137 -12.36 -24.45 0.06
CA ILE A 137 -11.65 -24.66 1.34
C ILE A 137 -10.97 -26.05 1.49
N SER A 138 -11.13 -26.96 0.52
CA SER A 138 -10.61 -28.33 0.57
C SER A 138 -9.13 -28.47 0.19
N VAL A 139 -8.47 -27.43 -0.34
CA VAL A 139 -7.03 -27.48 -0.64
C VAL A 139 -6.24 -26.91 0.54
N PRO A 140 -5.38 -27.71 1.21
CA PRO A 140 -4.58 -27.23 2.31
C PRO A 140 -3.61 -26.15 1.83
N MET A 141 -3.52 -25.07 2.61
CA MET A 141 -2.62 -23.96 2.37
C MET A 141 -1.16 -24.43 2.43
N GLN A 142 -0.37 -24.16 1.38
CA GLN A 142 1.05 -24.51 1.36
C GLN A 142 1.86 -23.51 2.18
N VAL A 143 2.01 -23.81 3.47
CA VAL A 143 2.84 -23.01 4.38
C VAL A 143 4.31 -23.20 4.05
N LYS A 144 5.03 -22.09 3.83
CA LYS A 144 6.48 -22.04 3.65
C LYS A 144 7.14 -21.47 4.92
N ARG A 145 8.33 -21.98 5.24
CA ARG A 145 9.17 -21.48 6.34
C ARG A 145 10.23 -20.54 5.77
N TYR A 146 10.21 -19.28 6.22
CA TYR A 146 11.18 -18.26 5.84
C TYR A 146 12.15 -18.02 6.98
N GLN A 147 13.44 -18.08 6.66
CA GLN A 147 14.53 -17.83 7.61
C GLN A 147 14.54 -16.35 8.04
N LEU A 148 14.64 -16.10 9.35
CA LEU A 148 14.81 -14.74 9.87
C LEU A 148 16.30 -14.37 9.97
N TYR A 149 16.59 -13.09 9.79
CA TYR A 149 17.93 -12.49 9.86
C TYR A 149 17.97 -11.41 10.95
N THR A 150 19.13 -11.23 11.56
CA THR A 150 19.34 -10.17 12.57
C THR A 150 19.64 -8.82 11.91
N GLY A 151 19.63 -7.76 12.70
CA GLY A 151 19.85 -6.38 12.26
C GLY A 151 18.59 -5.75 11.66
N SER A 152 18.79 -4.68 10.91
CA SER A 152 17.72 -3.93 10.26
C SER A 152 17.52 -4.38 8.81
N SER A 153 16.27 -4.41 8.34
CA SER A 153 15.97 -4.62 6.93
C SER A 153 16.57 -3.55 6.00
N THR A 154 17.02 -2.41 6.55
CA THR A 154 17.79 -1.40 5.78
C THR A 154 19.08 -1.96 5.16
N LEU A 155 19.60 -3.10 5.65
CA LEU A 155 20.69 -3.83 4.99
C LEU A 155 20.37 -4.18 3.52
N LEU A 156 19.08 -4.28 3.16
CA LEU A 156 18.61 -4.53 1.80
C LEU A 156 19.12 -3.48 0.78
N TYR A 157 19.43 -2.26 1.23
CA TYR A 157 20.01 -1.22 0.38
C TYR A 157 21.42 -1.60 -0.15
N TYR A 158 22.15 -2.42 0.59
CA TYR A 158 23.57 -2.67 0.35
C TYR A 158 23.87 -4.08 -0.20
N ILE A 159 22.99 -5.05 0.02
CA ILE A 159 23.21 -6.41 -0.47
C ILE A 159 22.93 -6.53 -1.97
N THR A 160 23.78 -7.29 -2.67
CA THR A 160 23.67 -7.49 -4.13
C THR A 160 22.81 -8.69 -4.48
N SER A 161 22.75 -9.70 -3.61
CA SER A 161 21.93 -10.90 -3.79
C SER A 161 21.14 -11.21 -2.52
N LEU A 162 19.95 -11.78 -2.71
CA LEU A 162 19.11 -12.32 -1.64
C LEU A 162 19.27 -13.83 -1.49
N ASN A 163 20.37 -14.38 -2.02
CA ASN A 163 20.64 -15.80 -2.00
C ASN A 163 20.81 -16.27 -0.53
N PRO A 164 20.09 -17.31 -0.07
CA PRO A 164 20.26 -17.89 1.26
C PRO A 164 21.69 -18.38 1.58
N ALA A 165 22.54 -18.56 0.57
CA ALA A 165 23.94 -18.91 0.70
C ALA A 165 24.87 -17.70 0.92
N ASP A 166 24.34 -16.48 0.84
CA ASP A 166 25.12 -15.26 1.06
C ASP A 166 25.53 -15.12 2.53
N THR A 167 26.83 -15.05 2.78
CA THR A 167 27.42 -14.96 4.11
C THR A 167 27.24 -13.58 4.75
N THR A 168 26.80 -12.57 3.99
CA THR A 168 26.56 -11.22 4.54
C THR A 168 25.30 -11.15 5.40
N LEU A 169 24.39 -12.13 5.28
CA LEU A 169 23.15 -12.17 6.05
C LEU A 169 23.32 -13.08 7.27
N ASN A 170 23.33 -12.46 8.45
CA ASN A 170 23.41 -13.17 9.72
C ASN A 170 22.04 -13.79 10.07
N LYS A 171 21.94 -15.11 9.92
CA LYS A 171 20.74 -15.88 10.27
C LYS A 171 20.57 -15.96 11.78
N ILE A 172 19.34 -15.81 12.27
CA ILE A 172 18.98 -16.13 13.66
C ILE A 172 18.37 -17.54 13.71
N SER A 173 18.38 -18.18 14.88
CA SER A 173 17.73 -19.49 15.05
C SER A 173 16.21 -19.33 15.17
N ALA A 174 15.58 -18.77 14.14
CA ALA A 174 14.15 -18.52 14.08
C ALA A 174 13.63 -18.52 12.64
N VAL A 175 12.38 -18.90 12.48
CA VAL A 175 11.69 -18.95 11.19
C VAL A 175 10.28 -18.41 11.31
N ILE A 176 9.77 -17.84 10.22
CA ILE A 176 8.37 -17.44 10.11
C ILE A 176 7.64 -18.33 9.11
N GLU A 177 6.45 -18.77 9.49
CA GLU A 177 5.57 -19.60 8.67
C GLU A 177 4.57 -18.70 7.95
N ALA A 178 4.68 -18.65 6.62
CA ALA A 178 3.80 -17.84 5.80
C ALA A 178 3.42 -18.55 4.50
N SER A 179 2.26 -18.22 3.97
CA SER A 179 1.75 -18.71 2.68
C SER A 179 1.28 -17.54 1.85
N LEU A 180 1.75 -17.48 0.60
CA LEU A 180 1.28 -16.53 -0.39
C LEU A 180 0.39 -17.27 -1.38
N GLN A 181 -0.83 -16.79 -1.56
CA GLN A 181 -1.83 -17.33 -2.48
C GLN A 181 -2.26 -16.25 -3.47
N SER A 182 -2.65 -16.68 -4.67
CA SER A 182 -3.37 -15.82 -5.61
C SER A 182 -4.79 -15.57 -5.09
N HIS A 183 -5.45 -14.51 -5.56
CA HIS A 183 -6.79 -14.20 -5.08
C HIS A 183 -7.66 -13.56 -6.16
N GLU A 184 -8.28 -14.40 -6.98
CA GLU A 184 -9.10 -13.94 -8.11
C GLU A 184 -10.31 -13.10 -7.70
N ASN A 185 -11.00 -13.44 -6.61
CA ASN A 185 -12.17 -12.68 -6.15
C ASN A 185 -11.83 -11.24 -5.73
N LEU A 186 -10.60 -10.97 -5.26
CA LEU A 186 -10.20 -9.61 -4.88
C LEU A 186 -10.19 -8.64 -6.08
N LYS A 187 -10.15 -9.16 -7.32
CA LYS A 187 -10.21 -8.34 -8.55
C LYS A 187 -11.49 -7.52 -8.64
N THR A 188 -12.60 -7.97 -8.05
CA THR A 188 -13.87 -7.23 -8.03
C THR A 188 -13.82 -5.98 -7.13
N ALA A 189 -12.81 -5.87 -6.26
CA ALA A 189 -12.66 -4.78 -5.30
C ALA A 189 -11.54 -3.77 -5.65
N LEU A 190 -10.87 -3.92 -6.80
CA LEU A 190 -9.71 -3.09 -7.15
C LEU A 190 -10.03 -1.59 -7.25
N ASN A 191 -11.25 -1.21 -7.61
CA ASN A 191 -11.65 0.20 -7.65
C ASN A 191 -11.75 0.84 -6.26
N PHE A 192 -11.74 0.03 -5.19
CA PHE A 192 -11.89 0.50 -3.81
C PHE A 192 -10.56 0.46 -3.03
N ILE A 193 -9.49 -0.05 -3.64
CA ILE A 193 -8.22 -0.34 -2.96
C ILE A 193 -7.07 0.16 -3.84
N PRO A 194 -6.09 0.90 -3.28
CA PRO A 194 -4.89 1.27 -4.01
C PRO A 194 -3.90 0.09 -4.09
N GLU A 195 -3.11 0.11 -5.16
CA GLU A 195 -1.99 -0.81 -5.35
C GLU A 195 -0.99 -0.74 -4.18
N PHE A 196 -0.35 -1.86 -3.87
CA PHE A 196 0.69 -1.96 -2.82
C PHE A 196 0.25 -1.46 -1.45
N LEU A 197 -1.03 -1.65 -1.14
CA LEU A 197 -1.59 -1.47 0.18
C LEU A 197 -1.86 -2.83 0.82
N PHE A 198 -1.24 -3.06 1.97
CA PHE A 198 -1.59 -4.17 2.85
C PHE A 198 -2.91 -3.90 3.57
N ILE A 199 -3.87 -4.81 3.41
CA ILE A 199 -5.17 -4.74 4.05
C ILE A 199 -5.37 -5.98 4.92
N PRO A 200 -5.43 -5.82 6.26
CA PRO A 200 -5.64 -6.96 7.13
C PRO A 200 -7.08 -7.50 7.02
N GLN A 201 -7.27 -8.78 7.36
CA GLN A 201 -8.54 -9.49 7.16
C GLN A 201 -9.76 -8.90 7.88
N HIS A 202 -9.50 -8.10 8.91
CA HIS A 202 -10.51 -7.46 9.74
C HIS A 202 -10.85 -6.02 9.31
N GLU A 203 -10.18 -5.51 8.26
CA GLU A 203 -10.38 -4.15 7.79
C GLU A 203 -11.74 -3.99 7.11
N LYS A 204 -12.38 -2.83 7.36
CA LYS A 204 -13.60 -2.43 6.65
C LYS A 204 -13.25 -1.45 5.56
N ILE A 205 -13.74 -1.71 4.35
CA ILE A 205 -13.52 -0.85 3.19
C ILE A 205 -14.86 -0.22 2.81
N PRO A 206 -15.00 1.12 2.89
CA PRO A 206 -16.21 1.79 2.45
C PRO A 206 -16.45 1.55 0.96
N GLY A 207 -17.70 1.28 0.61
CA GLY A 207 -18.10 0.87 -0.74
C GLY A 207 -18.13 -0.64 -0.94
N LEU A 208 -17.61 -1.43 0.02
CA LEU A 208 -17.71 -2.89 -0.01
C LEU A 208 -18.60 -3.42 1.13
N LYS A 209 -19.37 -4.46 0.82
CA LYS A 209 -20.14 -5.28 1.77
C LYS A 209 -19.69 -6.74 1.70
N ARG A 210 -19.99 -7.47 2.78
CA ARG A 210 -19.84 -8.93 2.81
C ARG A 210 -20.98 -9.56 2.01
N LEU A 211 -20.73 -10.71 1.41
CA LEU A 211 -21.80 -11.56 0.88
C LEU A 211 -22.83 -11.83 1.99
N GLU A 212 -24.10 -11.59 1.71
CA GLU A 212 -25.18 -11.79 2.68
C GLU A 212 -25.32 -13.27 3.07
N GLU A 213 -25.64 -13.51 4.35
CA GLU A 213 -25.96 -14.84 4.87
C GLU A 213 -27.24 -15.36 4.18
N GLY A 214 -27.08 -16.28 3.22
CA GLY A 214 -28.22 -16.91 2.54
C GLY A 214 -27.95 -17.40 1.12
N VAL A 215 -26.92 -16.89 0.44
CA VAL A 215 -26.62 -17.27 -0.96
C VAL A 215 -25.48 -18.29 -1.07
N ALA A 216 -24.68 -18.46 -0.03
CA ALA A 216 -23.74 -19.56 0.13
C ALA A 216 -23.37 -19.70 1.62
N LEU A 217 -22.75 -20.82 1.99
CA LEU A 217 -22.25 -21.18 3.33
C LEU A 217 -21.12 -20.25 3.84
N VAL A 218 -21.26 -18.94 3.70
CA VAL A 218 -20.27 -17.97 4.15
C VAL A 218 -20.46 -17.75 5.65
N ARG A 219 -19.61 -18.43 6.42
CA ARG A 219 -19.53 -18.27 7.87
C ARG A 219 -19.14 -16.82 8.23
N LYS A 220 -19.65 -16.29 9.36
CA LYS A 220 -19.36 -14.92 9.85
C LYS A 220 -17.89 -14.61 10.09
N ASP A 221 -17.06 -15.65 10.26
CA ASP A 221 -15.62 -15.58 10.46
C ASP A 221 -14.82 -15.35 9.17
N ILE A 222 -15.47 -15.42 7.99
CA ILE A 222 -14.79 -15.21 6.71
C ILE A 222 -14.45 -13.71 6.51
N PRO A 223 -13.21 -13.37 6.13
CA PRO A 223 -12.79 -12.00 5.84
C PRO A 223 -13.65 -11.36 4.74
N LEU A 224 -13.91 -10.06 4.84
CA LEU A 224 -14.70 -9.32 3.83
C LEU A 224 -14.09 -9.46 2.44
N LEU A 225 -12.76 -9.38 2.36
CA LEU A 225 -12.03 -9.43 1.09
C LEU A 225 -11.92 -10.81 0.46
N ALA A 226 -12.34 -11.89 1.17
CA ALA A 226 -12.42 -13.22 0.57
C ALA A 226 -13.48 -13.30 -0.55
N TYR A 227 -14.60 -12.59 -0.34
CA TYR A 227 -15.72 -12.50 -1.29
C TYR A 227 -16.28 -11.06 -1.26
N PRO A 228 -15.52 -10.07 -1.78
CA PRO A 228 -15.94 -8.69 -1.71
C PRO A 228 -17.08 -8.43 -2.68
N GLN A 229 -18.11 -7.73 -2.22
CA GLN A 229 -19.21 -7.26 -3.04
C GLN A 229 -19.33 -5.74 -2.92
N GLU A 230 -19.69 -5.08 -4.01
CA GLU A 230 -20.00 -3.66 -3.97
C GLU A 230 -21.25 -3.42 -3.12
N ALA A 231 -21.17 -2.43 -2.23
CA ALA A 231 -22.32 -1.97 -1.48
C ALA A 231 -23.29 -1.22 -2.39
N ASP A 232 -24.56 -1.17 -2.00
CA ASP A 232 -25.56 -0.42 -2.75
C ASP A 232 -25.18 1.07 -2.75
N PHE A 233 -25.25 1.69 -3.92
CA PHE A 233 -24.89 3.09 -4.12
C PHE A 233 -26.08 3.88 -4.67
N PHE A 234 -26.00 5.21 -4.51
CA PHE A 234 -26.94 6.13 -5.12
C PHE A 234 -26.17 7.11 -6.00
N ALA A 235 -26.78 7.52 -7.11
CA ALA A 235 -26.23 8.58 -7.95
C ALA A 235 -26.58 9.94 -7.35
N GLY A 236 -25.57 10.79 -7.15
CA GLY A 236 -25.73 12.17 -6.70
C GLY A 236 -24.99 13.13 -7.63
N ILE A 237 -25.50 14.35 -7.75
CA ILE A 237 -24.83 15.42 -8.50
C ILE A 237 -24.38 16.47 -7.49
N LEU A 238 -23.09 16.78 -7.53
CA LEU A 238 -22.52 17.90 -6.77
C LEU A 238 -22.44 19.11 -7.70
N ASP A 239 -23.23 20.13 -7.42
CA ASP A 239 -23.32 21.35 -8.23
C ASP A 239 -22.95 22.60 -7.40
N ASN A 240 -22.55 23.68 -8.07
CA ASN A 240 -22.21 24.98 -7.49
C ASN A 240 -21.11 24.94 -6.40
N ILE A 241 -20.08 24.11 -6.61
CA ILE A 241 -18.91 24.06 -5.74
C ILE A 241 -18.06 25.31 -5.97
N SER A 242 -17.90 26.13 -4.92
CA SER A 242 -16.95 27.24 -4.90
C SER A 242 -15.81 26.92 -3.92
N ILE A 243 -14.57 26.96 -4.40
CA ILE A 243 -13.38 26.70 -3.60
C ILE A 243 -12.47 27.92 -3.72
N SER A 244 -12.05 28.46 -2.57
CA SER A 244 -11.10 29.57 -2.48
C SER A 244 -9.91 29.15 -1.63
N PHE A 245 -8.70 29.37 -2.15
CA PHE A 245 -7.45 29.00 -1.49
C PHE A 245 -6.74 30.19 -0.83
N GLY A 246 -7.26 31.41 -0.96
CA GLY A 246 -6.64 32.63 -0.40
C GLY A 246 -5.21 32.86 -0.91
N VAL A 247 -4.38 33.54 -0.10
CA VAL A 247 -2.95 33.87 -0.38
C VAL A 247 -1.99 32.72 0.03
N LEU A 248 -2.54 31.62 0.52
CA LEU A 248 -1.78 30.47 1.05
C LEU A 248 -1.03 29.64 -0.02
N PRO A 249 -1.48 29.50 -1.29
CA PRO A 249 -0.85 28.58 -2.23
C PRO A 249 0.63 28.88 -2.49
N GLU A 250 0.99 30.14 -2.70
CA GLU A 250 2.37 30.53 -3.01
C GLU A 250 3.31 30.28 -1.82
N GLN A 251 2.84 30.52 -0.60
CA GLN A 251 3.60 30.25 0.62
C GLN A 251 3.82 28.75 0.82
N ILE A 252 2.76 27.97 0.64
CA ILE A 252 2.81 26.50 0.71
C ILE A 252 3.77 25.95 -0.34
N ASP A 253 3.65 26.41 -1.58
CA ASP A 253 4.50 25.99 -2.70
C ASP A 253 5.96 26.32 -2.43
N SER A 254 6.27 27.53 -1.93
CA SER A 254 7.64 27.90 -1.54
C SER A 254 8.18 26.94 -0.48
N MET A 255 7.41 26.64 0.57
CA MET A 255 7.84 25.72 1.63
C MET A 255 8.10 24.30 1.10
N PHE A 256 7.22 23.77 0.24
CA PHE A 256 7.40 22.45 -0.37
C PHE A 256 8.57 22.42 -1.35
N LEU A 257 8.71 23.43 -2.21
CA LEU A 257 9.82 23.54 -3.14
C LEU A 257 11.16 23.63 -2.42
N ASP A 258 11.24 24.33 -1.29
CA ASP A 258 12.47 24.41 -0.49
C ASP A 258 12.88 23.04 0.06
N LEU A 259 11.92 22.24 0.55
CA LEU A 259 12.19 20.88 1.03
C LEU A 259 12.61 19.94 -0.11
N LEU A 260 11.87 19.94 -1.22
CA LEU A 260 12.16 19.09 -2.38
C LEU A 260 13.50 19.46 -3.04
N ASN A 261 13.84 20.75 -3.10
CA ASN A 261 15.13 21.18 -3.62
C ASN A 261 16.30 20.73 -2.74
N LYS A 262 16.13 20.75 -1.41
CA LYS A 262 17.14 20.19 -0.48
C LYS A 262 17.33 18.69 -0.70
N GLU A 263 16.24 17.95 -0.85
CA GLU A 263 16.27 16.51 -1.15
C GLU A 263 16.92 16.22 -2.50
N ASN A 264 16.57 16.97 -3.55
CA ASN A 264 17.19 16.85 -4.87
C ASN A 264 18.71 17.10 -4.82
N CYS A 265 19.15 18.14 -4.08
CA CYS A 265 20.57 18.40 -3.87
C CYS A 265 21.26 17.25 -3.14
N PHE A 266 20.62 16.69 -2.11
CA PHE A 266 21.13 15.53 -1.38
C PHE A 266 21.30 14.31 -2.29
N ASN A 267 20.29 13.99 -3.10
CA ASN A 267 20.33 12.86 -4.05
C ASN A 267 21.43 13.01 -5.11
N LEU A 268 21.75 14.24 -5.51
CA LEU A 268 22.82 14.53 -6.46
C LEU A 268 24.21 14.66 -5.81
N ASN A 269 24.31 14.50 -4.48
CA ASN A 269 25.52 14.82 -3.71
C ASN A 269 26.04 16.24 -4.01
N LYS A 270 25.13 17.21 -4.10
CA LYS A 270 25.44 18.62 -4.38
C LYS A 270 25.07 19.50 -3.19
N SER A 271 25.79 20.62 -3.06
CA SER A 271 25.44 21.64 -2.06
C SER A 271 24.15 22.35 -2.48
N PRO A 272 23.25 22.69 -1.54
CA PRO A 272 22.10 23.58 -1.81
C PRO A 272 22.49 24.95 -2.36
N ALA A 273 23.75 25.36 -2.22
CA ALA A 273 24.30 26.60 -2.76
C ALA A 273 24.91 26.44 -4.18
N ASP A 274 24.96 25.23 -4.73
CA ASP A 274 25.49 24.99 -6.08
C ASP A 274 24.53 25.55 -7.14
N LYS A 275 24.98 26.61 -7.83
CA LYS A 275 24.19 27.30 -8.87
C LYS A 275 23.94 26.45 -10.12
N ASN A 276 24.64 25.32 -10.27
CA ASN A 276 24.47 24.42 -11.41
C ASN A 276 23.30 23.44 -11.22
N VAL A 277 22.72 23.36 -10.02
CA VAL A 277 21.55 22.52 -9.76
C VAL A 277 20.30 23.29 -10.18
N LYS A 278 19.59 22.79 -11.20
CA LYS A 278 18.29 23.35 -11.58
C LYS A 278 17.32 23.20 -10.41
N LYS A 279 16.79 24.32 -9.91
CA LYS A 279 15.74 24.30 -8.90
C LYS A 279 14.44 23.74 -9.49
N LEU A 280 13.75 22.94 -8.69
CA LEU A 280 12.40 22.50 -8.96
C LEU A 280 11.46 23.70 -8.97
N GLU A 281 10.48 23.67 -9.86
CA GLU A 281 9.47 24.71 -10.08
C GLU A 281 8.09 24.05 -10.16
N VAL A 282 7.04 24.77 -9.75
CA VAL A 282 5.66 24.30 -9.91
C VAL A 282 5.28 24.44 -11.39
N ILE A 283 5.12 23.31 -12.07
CA ILE A 283 4.75 23.28 -13.49
C ILE A 283 3.24 23.50 -13.68
N GLU A 284 2.43 22.95 -12.77
CA GLU A 284 0.98 23.01 -12.86
C GLU A 284 0.33 22.82 -11.50
N ARG A 285 -0.88 23.37 -11.34
CA ARG A 285 -1.75 23.12 -10.18
C ARG A 285 -3.02 22.44 -10.65
N ARG A 286 -3.36 21.32 -10.01
CA ARG A 286 -4.53 20.52 -10.36
C ARG A 286 -5.42 20.34 -9.13
N LEU A 287 -6.68 20.74 -9.26
CA LEU A 287 -7.72 20.39 -8.31
C LEU A 287 -8.41 19.11 -8.77
N ARG A 288 -8.41 18.10 -7.91
CA ARG A 288 -9.12 16.83 -8.15
C ARG A 288 -10.40 16.80 -7.32
N ILE A 289 -11.54 16.59 -7.96
CA ILE A 289 -12.86 16.50 -7.32
C ILE A 289 -13.43 15.12 -7.64
N GLY A 290 -13.68 14.31 -6.62
CA GLY A 290 -14.23 12.97 -6.80
C GLY A 290 -14.63 12.33 -5.47
N ILE A 291 -15.31 11.19 -5.56
CA ILE A 291 -15.72 10.42 -4.39
C ILE A 291 -14.53 9.57 -3.94
N HIS A 292 -14.10 9.76 -2.68
CA HIS A 292 -12.98 9.06 -2.10
C HIS A 292 -13.43 8.19 -0.92
N ASN A 293 -13.19 6.88 -0.99
CA ASN A 293 -13.62 5.94 0.05
C ASN A 293 -12.69 5.90 1.27
N GLY A 294 -11.72 6.82 1.33
CA GLY A 294 -10.67 6.87 2.34
C GLY A 294 -9.41 6.12 1.94
N TYR A 295 -9.45 5.28 0.91
CA TYR A 295 -8.28 4.58 0.37
C TYR A 295 -7.87 5.09 -1.01
N THR A 296 -8.85 5.22 -1.90
CA THR A 296 -8.67 5.71 -3.26
C THR A 296 -9.92 6.45 -3.73
N PHE A 297 -9.82 7.12 -4.87
CA PHE A 297 -11.00 7.57 -5.60
C PHE A 297 -11.71 6.35 -6.17
N VAL A 298 -13.01 6.22 -5.89
CA VAL A 298 -13.84 5.08 -6.35
C VAL A 298 -14.03 5.12 -7.86
N GLU A 299 -14.00 6.33 -8.43
CA GLU A 299 -14.05 6.61 -9.86
C GLU A 299 -12.97 7.64 -10.22
N GLU A 300 -12.63 7.74 -11.49
CA GLU A 300 -11.67 8.75 -11.97
C GLU A 300 -12.13 10.17 -11.56
N PRO A 301 -11.35 10.89 -10.74
CA PRO A 301 -11.78 12.20 -10.26
C PRO A 301 -11.76 13.22 -11.40
N LEU A 302 -12.67 14.20 -11.33
CA LEU A 302 -12.62 15.38 -12.19
C LEU A 302 -11.34 16.18 -11.89
N VAL A 303 -10.52 16.40 -12.92
CA VAL A 303 -9.29 17.19 -12.81
C VAL A 303 -9.50 18.56 -13.43
N LEU A 304 -9.35 19.61 -12.63
CA LEU A 304 -9.40 21.01 -13.04
C LEU A 304 -8.00 21.62 -12.94
N TYR A 305 -7.56 22.29 -14.00
CA TYR A 305 -6.30 23.02 -14.00
C TYR A 305 -6.52 24.39 -13.37
N LEU A 306 -5.75 24.70 -12.34
CA LEU A 306 -5.79 26.00 -11.68
C LEU A 306 -4.73 26.88 -12.31
N THR A 307 -5.15 27.95 -12.97
CA THR A 307 -4.29 29.02 -13.46
C THR A 307 -4.34 30.18 -12.47
N SER A 308 -3.22 30.88 -12.26
CA SER A 308 -3.25 32.12 -11.49
C SER A 308 -4.14 33.15 -12.19
N ARG A 309 -4.79 34.02 -11.43
CA ARG A 309 -5.60 35.11 -12.00
C ARG A 309 -4.75 36.02 -12.90
N ASP A 310 -3.49 36.22 -12.53
CA ASP A 310 -2.52 37.01 -13.31
C ASP A 310 -2.18 36.33 -14.65
N GLU A 311 -2.12 35.00 -14.70
CA GLU A 311 -1.92 34.22 -15.94
C GLU A 311 -3.16 34.25 -16.85
N MET A 312 -4.37 34.29 -16.26
CA MET A 312 -5.62 34.44 -17.01
C MET A 312 -5.74 35.83 -17.66
N GLU A 313 -5.27 36.87 -16.98
CA GLU A 313 -5.24 38.25 -17.48
C GLU A 313 -4.16 38.46 -18.58
N SER A 314 -3.15 37.60 -18.61
CA SER A 314 -2.01 37.64 -19.56
C SER A 314 -2.29 37.06 -20.97
N LYS A 315 -3.49 36.51 -21.23
CA LYS A 315 -3.94 35.93 -22.53
C LYS A 315 -2.99 34.89 -23.18
N THR A 316 -3.37 33.61 -23.13
CA THR A 316 -3.54 32.69 -24.30
C THR A 316 -3.68 31.22 -23.87
N HIS A 317 -4.59 30.84 -22.97
CA HIS A 317 -4.89 29.40 -22.79
C HIS A 317 -6.38 29.14 -22.70
N SER A 318 -6.92 28.56 -23.77
CA SER A 318 -8.23 27.93 -23.84
C SER A 318 -8.25 26.76 -22.84
N LEU A 319 -9.15 26.82 -21.85
CA LEU A 319 -9.49 25.69 -21.00
C LEU A 319 -10.12 24.59 -21.87
N ARG A 320 -9.29 23.71 -22.45
CA ARG A 320 -9.77 22.50 -23.11
C ARG A 320 -10.27 21.52 -22.05
N LYS A 321 -11.58 21.55 -21.84
CA LYS A 321 -12.36 20.48 -21.21
C LYS A 321 -12.07 19.18 -21.97
N ARG A 322 -11.17 18.32 -21.48
CA ARG A 322 -11.11 16.92 -21.91
C ARG A 322 -12.16 16.15 -21.10
N SER A 323 -13.44 16.36 -21.43
CA SER A 323 -14.46 15.38 -21.06
C SER A 323 -14.28 14.19 -22.00
N ARG A 324 -13.74 13.07 -21.49
CA ARG A 324 -14.04 11.79 -22.14
C ARG A 324 -15.54 11.59 -21.94
N SER A 325 -16.27 11.46 -23.05
CA SER A 325 -17.71 11.32 -23.08
C SER A 325 -18.16 10.19 -22.16
N LEU A 326 -19.19 10.45 -21.34
CA LEU A 326 -19.96 9.45 -20.60
C LEU A 326 -20.80 8.53 -21.53
N SER A 327 -20.31 8.21 -22.71
CA SER A 327 -21.04 7.47 -23.74
C SER A 327 -21.10 5.95 -23.50
N ARG A 328 -21.14 5.50 -22.24
CA ARG A 328 -21.36 4.09 -21.88
C ARG A 328 -22.50 3.82 -20.90
N LEU A 329 -23.32 4.82 -20.56
CA LEU A 329 -24.50 4.63 -19.69
C LEU A 329 -25.86 4.68 -20.40
N SER A 330 -25.92 4.56 -21.73
CA SER A 330 -27.21 4.54 -22.45
C SER A 330 -27.84 3.16 -22.64
N ASN A 331 -27.29 2.07 -22.09
CA ASN A 331 -27.81 0.72 -22.33
C ASN A 331 -28.33 -0.04 -21.10
N PHE A 332 -28.65 0.64 -20.00
CA PHE A 332 -29.30 0.01 -18.83
C PHE A 332 -30.46 0.82 -18.26
N LEU A 333 -31.28 1.39 -19.14
CA LEU A 333 -32.66 1.76 -18.81
C LEU A 333 -33.59 1.23 -19.90
N LYS A 334 -33.97 -0.04 -19.77
CA LYS A 334 -35.27 -0.57 -20.20
C LYS A 334 -35.69 -1.67 -19.23
#